data_AF-A0A833PM20-F1
#
_entry.id   AF-A0A833PM20-F1
#
_cell.length_a   1.000
_cell.length_b   1.000
_cell.length_c   1.000
_cell.angle_alpha   90.00
_cell.angle_beta   90.00
_cell.angle_gamma   90.00
#
_symmetry.space_group_name_H-M   'P 1'
#
loop_
_entity.id
_entity.type
_entity.pdbx_description
1 polymer ?
#
loop_
_entity_poly.entity_id
_entity_poly.type
_entity_poly.pdbx_seq_one_letter_code
_entity_poly.pdbx_strand_id
1 'polypeptide(L)'
;MIAGEGESQTMSTKLFGNLPWRDLGDLHLWTHNSWTHVMSDHAVVSYVIPLAADRTLVRTKWLVHADAVEGIDYQLPDLTAVWVATNTQDPAYSPSTFSPFTEAYADQFSRWYAVRLNAHGI
;
A
#
# COMPACT_ATOMS: atom_id res chain seq x y z
N MET A 1 -2.68 -3.49 -9.34
CA MET A 1 -3.18 -2.14 -8.99
C MET A 1 -3.55 -1.33 -10.21
N ILE A 2 -2.72 -1.29 -11.26
CA ILE A 2 -3.10 -0.72 -12.57
C ILE A 2 -3.54 -1.83 -13.55
N ALA A 3 -4.48 -1.55 -14.44
CA ALA A 3 -4.96 -2.37 -15.55
C ALA A 3 -4.95 -1.58 -16.87
N GLY A 4 -4.84 -2.31 -17.98
CA GLY A 4 -4.96 -1.76 -19.34
C GLY A 4 -4.01 -0.58 -19.58
N GLU A 5 -4.60 0.54 -20.02
CA GLU A 5 -3.91 1.77 -20.42
C GLU A 5 -3.38 2.62 -19.26
N GLY A 6 -3.50 2.19 -18.00
CA GLY A 6 -3.07 3.00 -16.85
C GLY A 6 -4.16 3.25 -15.80
N GLU A 7 -5.27 2.52 -15.85
CA GLU A 7 -6.41 2.72 -14.96
C GLU A 7 -6.33 1.81 -13.72
N SER A 8 -7.04 2.16 -12.65
CA SER A 8 -7.14 1.30 -11.48
C SER A 8 -7.83 -0.04 -11.79
N GLN A 9 -7.32 -1.14 -11.22
CA GLN A 9 -7.96 -2.46 -11.25
C GLN A 9 -9.27 -2.54 -10.45
N THR A 10 -9.46 -1.62 -9.51
CA THR A 10 -10.64 -1.54 -8.64
C THR A 10 -11.27 -0.17 -8.82
N MET A 11 -12.46 -0.12 -9.41
CA MET A 11 -12.97 1.11 -10.02
C MET A 11 -13.98 1.84 -9.15
N SER A 12 -13.75 3.14 -8.95
CA SER A 12 -14.76 4.15 -8.70
C SER A 12 -15.11 4.88 -10.00
N THR A 13 -16.40 5.11 -10.24
CA THR A 13 -16.85 5.94 -11.38
C THR A 13 -16.54 7.42 -11.16
N LYS A 14 -16.29 7.86 -9.92
CA LYS A 14 -15.89 9.23 -9.61
C LYS A 14 -14.38 9.33 -9.43
N LEU A 15 -13.76 10.23 -10.19
CA LEU A 15 -12.32 10.50 -10.12
C LEU A 15 -11.96 11.22 -8.82
N PHE A 16 -10.72 11.04 -8.37
CA PHE A 16 -10.21 11.66 -7.15
C PHE A 16 -9.95 13.17 -7.38
N GLY A 17 -10.46 14.01 -6.48
CA GLY A 17 -10.40 15.47 -6.65
C GLY A 17 -10.98 15.94 -7.99
N ASN A 18 -10.25 16.79 -8.72
CA ASN A 18 -10.66 17.32 -10.03
C ASN A 18 -9.78 16.76 -11.18
N LEU A 19 -9.36 15.50 -11.08
CA LEU A 19 -8.52 14.89 -12.10
C LEU A 19 -9.28 14.78 -13.44
N PRO A 20 -8.64 15.08 -14.59
CA PRO A 20 -9.31 15.15 -15.88
C PRO A 20 -9.45 13.80 -16.59
N TRP A 21 -8.62 12.81 -16.24
CA TRP A 21 -8.49 11.54 -16.96
C TRP A 21 -8.35 10.35 -16.01
N ARG A 22 -8.70 9.15 -16.49
CA ARG A 22 -8.66 7.90 -15.72
C ARG A 22 -7.31 7.17 -15.83
N ASP A 23 -6.66 7.28 -16.97
CA ASP A 23 -5.43 6.60 -17.37
C ASP A 23 -4.16 7.34 -16.92
N LEU A 24 -4.16 7.81 -15.67
CA LEU A 24 -3.04 8.57 -15.10
C LEU A 24 -1.95 7.68 -14.48
N GLY A 25 -2.15 6.37 -14.43
CA GLY A 25 -1.25 5.43 -13.74
C GLY A 25 -1.43 5.46 -12.22
N ASP A 26 -0.34 5.20 -11.51
CA ASP A 26 -0.28 5.03 -10.06
C ASP A 26 1.00 5.66 -9.52
N LEU A 27 0.83 6.52 -8.52
CA LEU A 27 1.93 7.09 -7.76
C LEU A 27 2.18 6.23 -6.51
N HIS A 28 3.40 5.70 -6.40
CA HIS A 28 3.85 4.95 -5.22
C HIS A 28 4.66 5.84 -4.29
N LEU A 29 4.25 5.88 -3.02
CA LEU A 29 4.97 6.58 -1.96
C LEU A 29 5.26 5.60 -0.82
N TRP A 30 6.54 5.32 -0.60
CA TRP A 30 7.00 4.41 0.45
C TRP A 30 7.78 5.19 1.50
N THR A 31 7.47 4.93 2.76
CA THR A 31 8.19 5.46 3.92
C THR A 31 8.62 4.30 4.82
N HIS A 32 9.33 4.61 5.91
CA HIS A 32 9.84 3.60 6.85
C HIS A 32 8.77 2.68 7.44
N ASN A 33 7.51 3.12 7.51
CA ASN A 33 6.42 2.33 8.08
C ASN A 33 5.11 2.47 7.30
N SER A 34 5.16 2.94 6.06
CA SER A 34 3.96 3.07 5.23
C SER A 34 4.24 2.84 3.76
N TRP A 35 3.25 2.32 3.05
CA TRP A 35 3.22 2.30 1.60
C TRP A 35 1.89 2.84 1.14
N THR A 36 1.92 3.67 0.11
CA THR A 36 0.75 4.36 -0.42
C THR A 36 0.73 4.26 -1.92
N HIS A 37 -0.44 3.97 -2.45
CA HIS A 37 -0.76 3.91 -3.85
C HIS A 37 -1.83 4.95 -4.13
N VAL A 38 -1.59 5.84 -5.09
CA VAL A 38 -2.55 6.88 -5.48
C VAL A 38 -2.82 6.71 -6.96
N MET A 39 -4.04 6.26 -7.27
CA MET A 39 -4.55 6.12 -8.62
C MET A 39 -5.46 7.32 -8.95
N SER A 40 -6.01 7.33 -10.16
CA SER A 40 -6.87 8.43 -10.63
C SER A 40 -8.22 8.53 -9.90
N ASP A 41 -8.73 7.43 -9.34
CA ASP A 41 -10.07 7.34 -8.77
C ASP A 41 -10.09 7.14 -7.25
N HIS A 42 -9.02 6.58 -6.69
CA HIS A 42 -8.89 6.36 -5.26
C HIS A 42 -7.41 6.28 -4.82
N ALA A 43 -7.19 6.38 -3.50
CA ALA A 43 -5.90 6.12 -2.89
C ALA A 43 -6.00 5.02 -1.83
N VAL A 44 -4.95 4.21 -1.74
CA VAL A 44 -4.79 3.18 -0.70
C VAL A 44 -3.58 3.54 0.14
N VAL A 45 -3.81 3.84 1.40
CA VAL A 45 -2.79 4.25 2.36
C VAL A 45 -2.66 3.16 3.43
N SER A 46 -1.54 2.44 3.40
CA SER A 46 -1.23 1.41 4.39
C SER A 46 -0.09 1.85 5.29
N TYR A 47 -0.21 1.61 6.58
CA TYR A 47 0.86 1.88 7.54
C TYR A 47 0.91 0.86 8.66
N VAL A 48 2.11 0.76 9.22
CA VAL A 48 2.54 -0.24 10.19
C VAL A 48 2.72 0.46 11.53
N ILE A 49 2.03 -0.06 12.56
CA ILE A 49 2.10 0.44 13.93
C ILE A 49 2.61 -0.70 14.82
N PRO A 50 3.79 -0.56 15.46
CA PRO A 50 4.24 -1.53 16.44
C PRO A 50 3.34 -1.47 17.67
N LEU A 51 2.78 -2.61 18.08
CA LEU A 51 1.95 -2.73 19.29
C LEU A 51 2.72 -3.40 20.45
N ALA A 52 3.61 -4.34 20.12
CA ALA A 52 4.53 -5.03 21.02
C ALA A 52 5.72 -5.56 20.20
N ALA A 53 6.72 -6.17 20.85
CA ALA A 53 7.91 -6.71 20.18
C ALA A 53 7.59 -7.81 19.15
N ASP A 54 6.53 -8.59 19.39
CA ASP A 54 6.07 -9.70 18.56
C ASP A 54 4.72 -9.40 17.87
N ARG A 55 4.23 -8.16 17.95
CA ARG A 55 2.90 -7.80 17.47
C ARG A 55 2.85 -6.44 16.81
N THR A 56 2.32 -6.42 15.60
CA THR A 56 2.22 -5.23 14.76
C THR A 56 0.80 -5.11 14.21
N LEU A 57 0.27 -3.89 14.19
CA LEU A 57 -0.98 -3.57 13.48
C LEU A 57 -0.63 -3.01 12.11
N VAL A 58 -1.08 -3.68 11.06
CA VAL A 58 -1.14 -3.11 9.71
C VAL A 58 -2.53 -2.50 9.53
N ARG A 59 -2.59 -1.23 9.20
CA ARG A 59 -3.85 -0.52 8.93
C ARG A 59 -3.83 0.06 7.53
N THR A 60 -4.84 -0.30 6.75
CA THR A 60 -5.06 0.22 5.40
C THR A 60 -6.31 1.08 5.38
N LYS A 61 -6.22 2.25 4.74
CA LYS A 61 -7.33 3.16 4.48
C LYS A 61 -7.50 3.35 2.98
N TRP A 62 -8.76 3.24 2.53
CA TRP A 62 -9.16 3.61 1.19
C TRP A 62 -9.75 5.01 1.22
N LEU A 63 -9.28 5.86 0.32
CA LEU A 63 -9.77 7.21 0.13
C LEU A 63 -10.38 7.28 -1.27
N VAL A 64 -11.67 7.55 -1.34
CA VAL A 64 -12.40 7.84 -2.58
C VAL A 64 -12.74 9.33 -2.63
N HIS A 65 -13.29 9.81 -3.74
CA HIS A 65 -13.80 11.18 -3.82
C HIS A 65 -14.80 11.46 -2.69
N ALA A 66 -14.77 12.67 -2.12
CA ALA A 66 -15.60 13.03 -0.96
C ALA A 66 -17.11 12.82 -1.19
N ASP A 67 -17.57 13.13 -2.41
CA ASP A 67 -18.96 12.92 -2.83
C ASP A 67 -19.23 11.54 -3.46
N ALA A 68 -18.30 10.59 -3.40
CA ALA A 68 -18.55 9.24 -3.92
C ALA A 68 -19.46 8.47 -2.96
N VAL A 69 -20.50 7.82 -3.50
CA VAL A 69 -21.50 7.09 -2.73
C VAL A 69 -21.33 5.59 -2.94
N GLU A 70 -21.16 4.85 -1.85
CA GLU A 70 -21.11 3.38 -1.88
C GLU A 70 -22.37 2.78 -2.50
N GLY A 71 -22.21 1.75 -3.32
CA GLY A 71 -23.31 1.11 -4.05
C GLY A 71 -23.68 1.83 -5.34
N ILE A 72 -23.23 3.07 -5.55
CA ILE A 72 -23.47 3.87 -6.76
C ILE A 72 -22.16 4.10 -7.50
N ASP A 73 -21.21 4.79 -6.87
CA ASP A 73 -19.95 5.17 -7.48
C ASP A 73 -18.88 4.09 -7.34
N TYR A 74 -18.93 3.29 -6.27
CA TYR A 74 -18.03 2.16 -6.04
C TYR A 74 -18.75 1.04 -5.27
N GLN A 75 -18.26 -0.18 -5.42
CA GLN A 75 -18.68 -1.32 -4.61
C GLN A 75 -17.55 -1.67 -3.64
N LEU A 76 -17.86 -1.69 -2.33
CA LEU A 76 -16.85 -1.92 -1.29
C LEU A 76 -16.10 -3.27 -1.44
N PRO A 77 -16.75 -4.39 -1.80
CA PRO A 77 -16.04 -5.65 -2.03
C PRO A 77 -15.03 -5.54 -3.16
N ASP A 78 -15.39 -4.89 -4.27
CA ASP A 78 -14.52 -4.73 -5.43
C ASP A 78 -13.34 -3.80 -5.10
N LEU A 79 -13.59 -2.71 -4.37
CA LEU A 79 -12.57 -1.74 -3.95
C LEU A 79 -11.48 -2.36 -3.05
N THR A 80 -11.85 -3.38 -2.28
CA THR A 80 -10.96 -3.97 -1.26
C THR A 80 -10.43 -5.35 -1.63
N ALA A 81 -11.01 -6.01 -2.65
CA ALA A 81 -10.76 -7.42 -2.99
C ALA A 81 -9.26 -7.77 -3.13
N VAL A 82 -8.52 -7.00 -3.93
CA VAL A 82 -7.11 -7.26 -4.21
C VAL A 82 -6.27 -7.23 -2.93
N TRP A 83 -6.51 -6.24 -2.07
CA TRP A 83 -5.75 -6.05 -0.84
C TRP A 83 -6.12 -7.04 0.26
N VAL A 84 -7.41 -7.41 0.37
CA VAL A 84 -7.84 -8.48 1.28
C VAL A 84 -7.17 -9.80 0.91
N ALA A 85 -7.12 -10.12 -0.40
CA ALA A 85 -6.42 -11.30 -0.88
C ALA A 85 -4.91 -11.24 -0.60
N THR A 86 -4.26 -10.10 -0.88
CA THR A 86 -2.81 -9.93 -0.72
C THR A 86 -2.39 -10.02 0.75
N ASN A 87 -3.10 -9.32 1.65
CA ASN A 87 -2.81 -9.35 3.09
C ASN A 87 -2.93 -10.75 3.71
N THR A 88 -3.75 -11.63 3.13
CA THR A 88 -3.90 -13.02 3.60
C THR A 88 -2.70 -13.89 3.20
N GLN A 89 -1.96 -13.51 2.14
CA GLN A 89 -0.82 -14.27 1.61
C GLN A 89 0.53 -13.90 2.26
N ASP A 90 0.65 -12.70 2.81
CA ASP A 90 1.88 -12.15 3.39
C ASP A 90 2.49 -12.91 4.61
N PRO A 91 1.75 -13.63 5.48
CA PRO A 91 2.34 -14.24 6.68
C PRO A 91 3.35 -15.38 6.44
N ALA A 92 3.55 -15.84 5.21
CA ALA A 92 4.33 -17.03 4.90
C ALA A 92 5.86 -16.81 4.80
N TYR A 93 6.36 -15.58 4.98
CA TYR A 93 7.78 -15.28 4.82
C TYR A 93 8.64 -15.83 5.97
N SER A 94 9.72 -16.53 5.63
CA SER A 94 10.78 -16.93 6.57
C SER A 94 12.10 -16.25 6.17
N PRO A 95 12.81 -15.58 7.10
CA PRO A 95 14.04 -14.87 6.77
C PRO A 95 15.13 -15.79 6.21
N SER A 96 15.84 -15.31 5.18
CA SER A 96 17.09 -15.89 4.66
C SER A 96 17.99 -14.78 4.12
N THR A 97 19.14 -15.10 3.52
CA THR A 97 20.00 -14.10 2.89
C THR A 97 19.23 -13.35 1.80
N PHE A 98 19.15 -12.02 1.92
CA PHE A 98 18.47 -11.19 0.92
C PHE A 98 19.11 -11.36 -0.47
N SER A 99 18.26 -11.62 -1.45
CA SER A 99 18.62 -11.64 -2.87
C SER A 99 19.07 -10.25 -3.33
N PRO A 100 20.27 -10.12 -3.95
CA PRO A 100 20.75 -8.84 -4.45
C PRO A 100 19.95 -8.33 -5.66
N PHE A 101 19.14 -9.18 -6.30
CA PHE A 101 18.37 -8.83 -7.49
C PHE A 101 16.94 -8.39 -7.19
N THR A 102 16.35 -8.90 -6.11
CA THR A 102 14.91 -8.73 -5.83
C THR A 102 14.61 -8.12 -4.46
N GLU A 103 15.58 -8.14 -3.53
CA GLU A 103 15.36 -7.74 -2.13
C GLU A 103 16.28 -6.57 -1.71
N ALA A 104 16.82 -5.81 -2.66
CA ALA A 104 17.74 -4.70 -2.38
C ALA A 104 17.14 -3.64 -1.41
N TYR A 105 15.84 -3.36 -1.52
CA TYR A 105 15.15 -2.44 -0.59
C TYR A 105 14.94 -3.04 0.81
N ALA A 106 14.71 -4.36 0.92
CA ALA A 106 14.60 -5.04 2.21
C ALA A 106 15.95 -5.06 2.95
N ASP A 107 17.05 -5.29 2.21
CA ASP A 107 18.41 -5.16 2.74
C ASP A 107 18.71 -3.72 3.17
N GLN A 108 18.38 -2.72 2.34
CA GLN A 108 18.58 -1.32 2.68
C GLN A 108 17.81 -0.91 3.96
N PHE A 109 16.55 -1.32 4.09
CA PHE A 109 15.74 -1.07 5.29
C PHE A 109 16.36 -1.74 6.52
N SER A 110 16.77 -3.01 6.41
CA SER A 110 17.39 -3.76 7.52
C SER A 110 18.68 -3.11 8.01
N ARG A 111 19.54 -2.66 7.08
CA ARG A 111 20.77 -1.91 7.40
C ARG A 111 20.47 -0.58 8.06
N TRP A 112 19.52 0.20 7.53
CA TRP A 112 19.08 1.45 8.16
C TRP A 112 18.58 1.23 9.59
N TYR A 113 17.75 0.21 9.79
CA TYR A 113 17.17 -0.10 11.10
C TYR A 113 18.25 -0.50 12.12
N ALA A 114 19.21 -1.34 11.73
CA ALA A 114 20.35 -1.72 12.57
C ALA A 114 21.20 -0.51 12.98
N VAL A 115 21.49 0.41 12.05
CA VAL A 115 22.21 1.65 12.35
C VAL A 115 21.43 2.50 13.36
N ARG A 116 20.10 2.57 13.24
CA ARG A 116 19.25 3.29 14.19
C ARG A 116 19.25 2.66 15.57
N LEU A 117 19.16 1.33 15.68
CA LEU A 117 19.25 0.62 16.96
C LEU A 117 20.58 0.90 17.66
N ASN A 118 21.68 0.74 16.94
CA ASN A 118 23.02 0.98 17.48
C ASN A 118 23.20 2.44 17.94
N ALA A 119 22.66 3.41 17.20
CA ALA A 119 22.68 4.82 17.61
C ALA A 119 21.90 5.11 18.91
N HIS A 120 20.99 4.21 19.31
CA HIS A 120 20.23 4.27 20.56
C HIS A 120 20.69 3.23 21.60
N GLY A 121 21.85 2.59 21.38
CA GLY A 121 22.45 1.65 22.33
C GLY A 121 21.74 0.29 22.44
N ILE A 122 20.96 -0.07 21.43
CA ILE A 122 20.33 -1.39 21.27
C ILE A 122 21.13 -2.21 20.26
#